data_AF-A0A968NLN3-F1
#
_entry.id   AF-A0A968NLN3-F1
#
_cell.length_a   1.000
_cell.length_b   1.000
_cell.length_c   1.000
_cell.angle_alpha   90.00
_cell.angle_beta   90.00
_cell.angle_gamma   90.00
#
_symmetry.space_group_name_H-M   'P 1'
#
loop_
_entity.id
_entity.type
_entity.pdbx_description
1 polymer ?
#
loop_
_entity_poly.entity_id
_entity_poly.type
_entity_poly.pdbx_seq_one_letter_code
_entity_poly.pdbx_strand_id
1 'polypeptide(L)'
;MTFTGTVADINQALDRLQFNPNTNFGGTSSLEITTRDQGATGLANNPQSDTDIIYITVNPRNDKPLITNSAFSITEGATITLTGDNFNSSDVESDPANLTFTVSNVSNGSFELASQAEQAITSFTQAQINAGQVKFVHSGSEDSPSYDINLSDGTDTTNLITTKIRDFTKLNDTPVLVNNTFNVSEGGILSLTSDNFRATDEETETSNLTFNLSEVFSGRFELTTSPGQAITSFTQKEITQGQVRFVHNGSENTPSFLIGVSDGDTNSAPVLSNIEYAELNDLPVLVNNTFNITEGGSVILSDTNIKASDEESEPSLIVFTVSNIVGGNF
;
A
#
# COMPACT_ATOMS: atom_id res chain seq x y z
N MET A 1 57.97 31.64 -20.80
CA MET A 1 58.17 32.32 -22.11
C MET A 1 59.24 33.38 -21.93
N THR A 2 60.10 33.63 -22.91
CA THR A 2 61.17 34.64 -22.81
C THR A 2 61.11 35.56 -24.03
N PHE A 3 61.07 36.87 -23.79
CA PHE A 3 61.16 37.89 -24.84
C PHE A 3 62.51 38.59 -24.75
N THR A 4 63.08 38.98 -25.88
CA THR A 4 64.33 39.75 -25.94
C THR A 4 64.21 40.73 -27.09
N GLY A 5 64.44 42.01 -26.82
CA GLY A 5 64.25 43.09 -27.80
C GLY A 5 64.28 44.46 -27.11
N THR A 6 63.95 45.51 -27.85
CA THR A 6 63.77 46.83 -27.23
C THR A 6 62.53 46.84 -26.34
N VAL A 7 62.43 47.82 -25.43
CA VAL A 7 61.23 47.99 -24.59
C VAL A 7 59.97 48.14 -25.44
N ALA A 8 60.05 48.83 -26.59
CA ALA A 8 58.93 49.00 -27.50
C ALA A 8 58.46 47.67 -28.11
N ASP A 9 59.40 46.83 -28.55
CA ASP A 9 59.07 45.52 -29.14
C ASP A 9 58.49 44.56 -28.10
N ILE A 10 59.02 44.58 -26.87
CA ILE A 10 58.50 43.77 -25.76
C ILE A 10 57.09 44.22 -25.39
N ASN A 11 56.84 45.52 -25.26
CA ASN A 11 55.50 46.04 -24.97
C ASN A 11 54.50 45.66 -26.05
N GLN A 12 54.88 45.79 -27.33
CA GLN A 12 54.03 45.36 -28.45
C GLN A 12 53.72 43.85 -28.41
N ALA A 13 54.68 43.02 -27.97
CA ALA A 13 54.46 41.58 -27.81
C ALA A 13 53.55 41.25 -26.61
N LEU A 14 53.67 42.00 -25.52
CA LEU A 14 52.85 41.84 -24.31
C LEU A 14 51.41 42.31 -24.49
N ASP A 15 51.15 43.29 -25.36
CA ASP A 15 49.79 43.81 -25.65
C ASP A 15 48.77 42.74 -26.09
N ARG A 16 49.24 41.56 -26.50
CA ARG A 16 48.39 40.43 -26.92
C ARG A 16 48.41 39.25 -25.97
N LEU A 17 49.15 39.33 -24.87
CA LEU A 17 49.26 38.24 -23.91
C LEU A 17 47.94 38.11 -23.13
N GLN A 18 47.38 36.90 -23.13
CA GLN A 18 46.13 36.60 -22.42
C GLN A 18 46.38 35.53 -21.36
N PHE A 19 45.85 35.76 -20.15
CA PHE A 19 45.73 34.73 -19.12
C PHE A 19 44.32 34.14 -19.20
N ASN A 20 44.23 32.88 -19.61
CA ASN A 20 42.98 32.12 -19.64
C ASN A 20 43.01 31.13 -18.47
N PRO A 21 42.25 31.38 -17.39
CA PRO A 21 42.15 30.41 -16.31
C PRO A 21 41.54 29.10 -16.82
N ASN A 22 41.89 27.99 -16.19
CA ASN A 22 41.21 26.71 -16.45
C ASN A 22 39.71 26.85 -16.18
N THR A 23 38.90 26.07 -16.88
CA THR A 23 37.47 25.93 -16.55
C THR A 23 37.30 25.63 -15.07
N ASN A 24 36.35 26.32 -14.42
CA ASN A 24 35.98 26.15 -13.02
C ASN A 24 37.08 26.51 -12.01
N PHE A 25 38.09 27.28 -12.44
CA PHE A 25 39.10 27.80 -11.55
C PHE A 25 38.65 29.13 -10.91
N GLY A 26 38.42 29.10 -9.60
CA GLY A 26 38.34 30.28 -8.74
C GLY A 26 39.51 30.31 -7.76
N GLY A 27 40.17 31.46 -7.62
CA GLY A 27 41.28 31.60 -6.66
C GLY A 27 42.40 32.51 -7.15
N THR A 28 43.55 32.40 -6.48
CA THR A 28 44.74 33.18 -6.82
C THR A 28 45.67 32.39 -7.74
N SER A 29 46.15 33.07 -8.77
CA SER A 29 47.25 32.63 -9.63
C SER A 29 48.36 33.67 -9.58
N SER A 30 49.52 33.36 -10.12
CA SER A 30 50.65 34.28 -10.15
C SER A 30 51.42 34.15 -11.46
N LEU A 31 51.89 35.30 -11.95
CA LEU A 31 52.85 35.38 -13.04
C LEU A 31 54.18 35.89 -12.47
N GLU A 32 55.21 35.05 -12.52
CA GLU A 32 56.58 35.45 -12.20
C GLU A 32 57.25 36.02 -13.45
N ILE A 33 57.79 37.24 -13.34
CA ILE A 33 58.47 37.95 -14.42
C ILE A 33 59.90 38.21 -13.97
N THR A 34 60.87 37.72 -14.74
CA THR A 34 62.28 38.06 -14.55
C THR A 34 62.73 39.00 -15.66
N THR A 35 63.17 40.21 -15.29
CA THR A 35 63.78 41.17 -16.21
C THR A 35 65.31 41.06 -16.13
N ARG A 36 66.00 41.24 -17.25
CA ARG A 36 67.47 41.15 -17.33
C ARG A 36 68.02 42.22 -18.27
N ASP A 37 69.01 42.98 -17.83
CA ASP A 37 69.59 44.11 -18.56
C ASP A 37 70.60 43.71 -19.66
N GLN A 38 70.89 42.41 -19.77
CA GLN A 38 71.86 41.82 -20.71
C GLN A 38 73.26 42.45 -20.64
N GLY A 39 73.61 43.12 -19.53
CA GLY A 39 74.90 43.79 -19.36
C GLY A 39 75.03 45.12 -20.11
N ALA A 40 73.92 45.75 -20.52
CA ALA A 40 73.91 46.88 -21.46
C ALA A 40 74.38 48.25 -20.89
N THR A 41 74.50 48.43 -19.57
CA THR A 41 74.81 49.75 -18.97
C THR A 41 75.76 49.74 -17.77
N GLY A 42 76.33 48.59 -17.40
CA GLY A 42 77.26 48.43 -16.26
C GLY A 42 78.72 48.14 -16.65
N LEU A 43 79.59 47.88 -15.66
CA LEU A 43 80.95 47.36 -15.90
C LEU A 43 80.88 46.13 -16.83
N ALA A 44 81.76 46.09 -17.83
CA ALA A 44 81.69 45.14 -18.93
C ALA A 44 81.44 43.69 -18.47
N ASN A 45 80.41 43.05 -19.05
CA ASN A 45 80.02 41.65 -18.86
C ASN A 45 79.35 41.27 -17.52
N ASN A 46 78.64 42.18 -16.84
CA ASN A 46 77.87 41.85 -15.63
C ASN A 46 76.34 42.04 -15.81
N PRO A 47 75.61 41.06 -16.38
CA PRO A 47 74.16 41.16 -16.52
C PRO A 47 73.47 41.02 -15.15
N GLN A 48 72.61 41.98 -14.79
CA GLN A 48 71.78 41.91 -13.60
C GLN A 48 70.34 41.51 -13.96
N SER A 49 69.64 40.90 -13.01
CA SER A 49 68.24 40.54 -13.14
C SER A 49 67.44 40.89 -11.90
N ASP A 50 66.18 41.23 -12.12
CA ASP A 50 65.18 41.45 -11.07
C ASP A 50 63.98 40.55 -11.35
N THR A 51 63.36 40.03 -10.28
CA THR A 51 62.24 39.08 -10.38
C THR A 51 61.06 39.61 -9.58
N ASP A 52 59.96 39.85 -10.28
CA ASP A 52 58.70 40.31 -9.72
C ASP A 52 57.61 39.24 -9.84
N ILE A 53 56.68 39.23 -8.88
CA ILE A 53 55.50 38.37 -8.93
C ILE A 53 54.26 39.26 -9.05
N ILE A 54 53.48 39.02 -10.10
CA ILE A 54 52.16 39.63 -10.27
C ILE A 54 51.11 38.61 -9.83
N TYR A 55 50.33 38.94 -8.82
CA TYR A 55 49.19 38.14 -8.40
C TYR A 55 47.97 38.42 -9.28
N ILE A 56 47.30 37.35 -9.68
CA ILE A 56 46.07 37.37 -10.48
C ILE A 56 44.96 36.77 -9.63
N THR A 57 43.91 37.53 -9.37
CA THR A 57 42.70 37.02 -8.71
C THR A 57 41.67 36.63 -9.76
N VAL A 58 41.29 35.36 -9.77
CA VAL A 58 40.21 34.83 -10.62
C VAL A 58 38.96 34.69 -9.76
N ASN A 59 37.98 35.56 -10.01
CA ASN A 59 36.68 35.45 -9.37
C ASN A 59 35.90 34.30 -10.03
N PRO A 60 35.48 33.27 -9.27
CA PRO A 60 34.67 32.20 -9.83
C PRO A 60 33.35 32.76 -10.36
N ARG A 61 32.80 32.08 -11.36
CA ARG A 61 31.40 32.27 -11.79
C ARG A 61 30.62 31.08 -11.27
N ASN A 62 29.42 31.32 -10.76
CA ASN A 62 28.55 30.27 -10.27
C ASN A 62 28.21 29.30 -11.41
N ASP A 63 28.56 28.04 -11.26
CA ASP A 63 28.04 26.96 -12.08
C ASP A 63 26.63 26.58 -11.62
N LYS A 64 25.85 25.96 -12.51
CA LYS A 64 24.51 25.49 -12.16
C LYS A 64 24.63 24.14 -11.43
N PRO A 65 23.92 23.93 -10.31
CA PRO A 65 24.02 22.68 -9.57
C PRO A 65 23.44 21.50 -10.36
N LEU A 66 23.89 20.28 -10.05
CA LEU A 66 23.49 19.06 -10.76
C LEU A 66 22.95 18.00 -9.80
N ILE A 67 21.76 17.47 -10.10
CA ILE A 67 21.23 16.24 -9.48
C ILE A 67 21.85 15.05 -10.21
N THR A 68 22.62 14.23 -9.50
CA THR A 68 23.31 13.05 -10.06
C THR A 68 22.55 11.76 -9.82
N ASN A 69 21.77 11.68 -8.74
CA ASN A 69 20.83 10.60 -8.49
C ASN A 69 19.63 11.11 -7.68
N SER A 70 18.45 10.63 -8.01
CA SER A 70 17.22 10.86 -7.24
C SER A 70 16.31 9.63 -7.27
N ALA A 71 16.80 8.45 -7.65
CA ALA A 71 15.95 7.26 -7.79
C ALA A 71 16.35 6.17 -6.80
N PHE A 72 15.41 5.79 -5.93
CA PHE A 72 15.50 4.68 -4.99
C PHE A 72 14.49 3.58 -5.31
N SER A 73 14.67 2.39 -4.73
CA SER A 73 13.69 1.30 -4.76
C SER A 73 13.03 1.18 -3.39
N ILE A 74 11.73 0.89 -3.35
CA ILE A 74 10.97 0.82 -2.10
C ILE A 74 9.89 -0.25 -2.16
N THR A 75 9.60 -0.84 -1.00
CA THR A 75 8.48 -1.75 -0.81
C THR A 75 7.30 -0.99 -0.25
N GLU A 76 6.09 -1.42 -0.58
CA GLU A 76 4.85 -0.90 -0.02
C GLU A 76 4.88 -0.87 1.52
N GLY A 77 4.41 0.24 2.09
CA GLY A 77 4.44 0.54 3.54
C GLY A 77 5.84 0.79 4.13
N ALA A 78 6.90 0.62 3.35
CA ALA A 78 8.26 0.70 3.87
C ALA A 78 8.74 2.14 4.05
N THR A 79 9.79 2.28 4.85
CA THR A 79 10.56 3.51 5.02
C THR A 79 11.97 3.28 4.52
N ILE A 80 12.50 4.23 3.74
CA ILE A 80 13.89 4.23 3.28
C ILE A 80 14.61 5.49 3.74
N THR A 81 15.80 5.34 4.32
CA THR A 81 16.71 6.45 4.59
C THR A 81 17.43 6.83 3.30
N LEU A 82 17.38 8.11 2.95
CA LEU A 82 18.11 8.63 1.79
C LEU A 82 19.60 8.71 2.11
N THR A 83 20.42 8.30 1.15
CA THR A 83 21.88 8.36 1.25
C THR A 83 22.45 8.78 -0.11
N GLY A 84 23.75 9.10 -0.16
CA GLY A 84 24.44 9.43 -1.42
C GLY A 84 24.36 8.34 -2.50
N ASP A 85 23.99 7.11 -2.15
CA ASP A 85 23.83 6.03 -3.12
C ASP A 85 22.54 6.17 -3.94
N ASN A 86 21.49 6.74 -3.36
CA ASN A 86 20.16 6.81 -3.96
C ASN A 86 19.65 8.25 -4.19
N PHE A 87 20.28 9.23 -3.53
CA PHE A 87 19.93 10.64 -3.62
C PHE A 87 21.18 11.49 -3.49
N ASN A 88 21.63 12.07 -4.60
CA ASN A 88 22.91 12.76 -4.65
C ASN A 88 22.93 13.93 -5.64
N SER A 89 23.75 14.91 -5.31
CA SER A 89 23.99 16.10 -6.11
C SER A 89 25.44 16.55 -6.01
N SER A 90 25.82 17.41 -6.94
CA SER A 90 27.14 18.03 -6.97
C SER A 90 27.03 19.44 -7.51
N ASP A 91 27.89 20.30 -6.99
CA ASP A 91 28.14 21.63 -7.52
C ASP A 91 29.62 21.95 -7.31
N VAL A 92 30.17 22.82 -8.16
CA VAL A 92 31.61 23.09 -8.21
C VAL A 92 32.00 24.09 -7.11
N GLU A 93 31.15 25.07 -6.84
CA GLU A 93 31.40 26.14 -5.87
C GLU A 93 30.71 25.89 -4.53
N SER A 94 29.67 25.06 -4.50
CA SER A 94 28.77 24.92 -3.34
C SER A 94 28.99 23.65 -2.55
N ASP A 95 29.26 23.82 -1.25
CA ASP A 95 29.30 22.71 -0.29
C ASP A 95 27.92 22.03 -0.16
N PRO A 96 27.86 20.74 0.22
CA PRO A 96 26.60 20.01 0.41
C PRO A 96 25.60 20.66 1.37
N ALA A 97 26.07 21.50 2.31
CA ALA A 97 25.20 22.23 3.24
C ALA A 97 24.41 23.37 2.57
N ASN A 98 24.89 23.88 1.44
CA ASN A 98 24.27 24.97 0.68
C ASN A 98 23.46 24.45 -0.52
N LEU A 99 23.54 23.16 -0.82
CA LEU A 99 22.75 22.49 -1.85
C LEU A 99 21.43 22.01 -1.26
N THR A 100 20.33 22.66 -1.67
CA THR A 100 18.99 22.44 -1.15
C THR A 100 18.08 21.81 -2.21
N PHE A 101 17.60 20.61 -1.95
CA PHE A 101 16.53 20.00 -2.74
C PHE A 101 15.18 20.59 -2.33
N THR A 102 14.29 20.78 -3.30
CA THR A 102 12.86 21.01 -3.06
C THR A 102 12.06 19.95 -3.82
N VAL A 103 11.13 19.31 -3.14
CA VAL A 103 10.22 18.31 -3.70
C VAL A 103 8.79 18.85 -3.73
N SER A 104 8.06 18.53 -4.80
CA SER A 104 6.65 18.87 -4.96
C SER A 104 5.87 17.73 -5.61
N ASN A 105 4.54 17.82 -5.63
CA ASN A 105 3.68 16.79 -6.23
C ASN A 105 3.98 15.37 -5.71
N VAL A 106 4.35 15.27 -4.43
CA VAL A 106 4.65 13.99 -3.79
C VAL A 106 3.35 13.18 -3.69
N SER A 107 3.39 11.92 -4.10
CA SER A 107 2.28 10.97 -4.09
C SER A 107 2.73 9.64 -3.50
N ASN A 108 1.77 8.96 -2.85
CA ASN A 108 1.94 7.65 -2.21
C ASN A 108 3.10 7.60 -1.20
N GLY A 109 3.28 8.69 -0.46
CA GLY A 109 4.30 8.80 0.58
C GLY A 109 4.67 10.23 0.94
N SER A 110 5.67 10.37 1.79
CA SER A 110 6.20 11.63 2.30
C SER A 110 7.72 11.57 2.45
N PHE A 111 8.38 12.70 2.23
CA PHE A 111 9.73 12.91 2.74
C PHE A 111 9.62 13.42 4.18
N GLU A 112 10.48 12.95 5.08
CA GLU A 112 10.46 13.31 6.50
C GLU A 112 11.89 13.45 7.04
N LEU A 113 12.05 14.21 8.12
CA LEU A 113 13.26 14.13 8.92
C LEU A 113 13.22 12.90 9.83
N ALA A 114 14.36 12.23 9.98
CA ALA A 114 14.49 11.08 10.88
C ALA A 114 14.15 11.44 12.34
N SER A 115 14.31 12.70 12.73
CA SER A 115 13.97 13.22 14.06
C SER A 115 12.50 13.63 14.23
N GLN A 116 11.71 13.68 13.14
CA GLN A 116 10.33 14.17 13.12
C GLN A 116 9.46 13.24 12.27
N ALA A 117 9.09 12.09 12.85
CA ALA A 117 8.19 11.16 12.18
C ALA A 117 6.81 11.77 11.94
N GLU A 118 6.16 11.33 10.84
CA GLU A 118 4.80 11.72 10.45
C GLU A 118 4.65 13.21 10.10
N GLN A 119 5.76 13.92 9.90
CA GLN A 119 5.79 15.32 9.50
C GLN A 119 6.46 15.43 8.13
N ALA A 120 5.62 15.62 7.10
CA ALA A 120 6.10 15.80 5.74
C ALA A 120 6.93 17.09 5.62
N ILE A 121 8.11 16.95 4.99
CA ILE A 121 8.97 18.06 4.59
C ILE A 121 9.01 18.14 3.07
N THR A 122 9.17 19.35 2.55
CA THR A 122 9.30 19.59 1.10
C THR A 122 10.69 20.09 0.71
N SER A 123 11.59 20.28 1.68
CA SER A 123 12.94 20.76 1.43
C SER A 123 13.94 20.20 2.43
N PHE A 124 15.13 19.86 1.93
CA PHE A 124 16.25 19.32 2.69
C PHE A 124 17.57 19.50 1.93
N THR A 125 18.71 19.49 2.63
CA THR A 125 20.03 19.71 2.02
C THR A 125 20.76 18.41 1.69
N GLN A 126 21.73 18.47 0.77
CA GLN A 126 22.62 17.33 0.50
C GLN A 126 23.40 16.90 1.75
N ALA A 127 23.77 17.84 2.63
CA ALA A 127 24.39 17.52 3.91
C ALA A 127 23.48 16.68 4.83
N GLN A 128 22.17 16.94 4.86
CA GLN A 128 21.21 16.15 5.64
C GLN A 128 21.08 14.72 5.09
N ILE A 129 21.07 14.55 3.77
CA ILE A 129 21.10 13.22 3.13
C ILE A 129 22.40 12.49 3.48
N ASN A 130 23.54 13.16 3.36
CA ASN A 130 24.84 12.56 3.69
C ASN A 130 24.92 12.13 5.17
N ALA A 131 24.19 12.82 6.05
CA ALA A 131 24.08 12.48 7.47
C ALA A 131 22.97 11.45 7.78
N GLY A 132 22.25 10.94 6.77
CA GLY A 132 21.15 9.98 6.94
C GLY A 132 19.93 10.55 7.67
N GLN A 133 19.74 11.87 7.62
CA GLN A 133 18.70 12.57 8.38
C GLN A 133 17.37 12.68 7.63
N VAL A 134 17.35 12.35 6.34
CA VAL A 134 16.14 12.41 5.50
C VAL A 134 15.71 10.99 5.17
N LYS A 135 14.42 10.72 5.29
CA LYS A 135 13.81 9.45 4.89
C LYS A 135 12.62 9.70 3.97
N PHE A 136 12.29 8.71 3.15
CA PHE A 136 11.01 8.63 2.46
C PHE A 136 10.17 7.53 3.11
N VAL A 137 8.92 7.83 3.42
CA VAL A 137 7.95 6.91 4.00
C VAL A 137 6.84 6.70 2.98
N HIS A 138 6.66 5.46 2.50
CA HIS A 138 5.57 5.14 1.60
C HIS A 138 4.25 4.99 2.37
N SER A 139 3.13 5.32 1.74
CA SER A 139 1.82 5.39 2.41
C SER A 139 1.22 4.04 2.81
N GLY A 140 1.77 2.92 2.33
CA GLY A 140 1.13 1.61 2.44
C GLY A 140 -0.06 1.45 1.49
N SER A 141 -0.02 2.14 0.35
CA SER A 141 -1.01 1.95 -0.71
C SER A 141 -0.40 1.21 -1.88
N GLU A 142 -1.22 0.52 -2.65
CA GLU A 142 -0.76 -0.30 -3.78
C GLU A 142 -0.21 0.45 -5.00
N ASP A 143 0.00 1.76 -4.86
CA ASP A 143 0.52 2.64 -5.90
C ASP A 143 1.98 3.00 -5.66
N SER A 144 2.76 2.99 -6.75
CA SER A 144 4.16 3.43 -6.74
C SER A 144 4.25 4.92 -6.40
N PRO A 145 5.20 5.35 -5.54
CA PRO A 145 5.36 6.76 -5.24
C PRO A 145 5.83 7.57 -6.45
N SER A 146 5.59 8.88 -6.43
CA SER A 146 6.20 9.81 -7.40
C SER A 146 6.30 11.21 -6.83
N TYR A 147 7.22 11.99 -7.36
CA TYR A 147 7.43 13.37 -6.94
C TYR A 147 8.22 14.14 -8.00
N ASP A 148 8.03 15.44 -8.01
CA ASP A 148 8.88 16.37 -8.75
C ASP A 148 9.99 16.90 -7.84
N ILE A 149 11.16 17.17 -8.42
CA ILE A 149 12.33 17.66 -7.68
C ILE A 149 13.07 18.74 -8.45
N ASN A 150 13.59 19.72 -7.72
CA ASN A 150 14.67 20.59 -8.17
C ASN A 150 15.74 20.75 -7.09
N LEU A 151 16.85 21.35 -7.46
CA LEU A 151 18.00 21.61 -6.60
C LEU A 151 18.44 23.06 -6.77
N SER A 152 18.74 23.74 -5.67
CA SER A 152 19.29 25.09 -5.67
C SER A 152 20.55 25.19 -4.81
N ASP A 153 21.50 26.00 -5.25
CA ASP A 153 22.68 26.43 -4.49
C ASP A 153 22.45 27.79 -3.76
N GLY A 154 21.23 28.32 -3.82
CA GLY A 154 20.85 29.63 -3.30
C GLY A 154 20.91 30.77 -4.32
N THR A 155 21.52 30.57 -5.49
CA THR A 155 21.64 31.58 -6.55
C THR A 155 21.10 31.11 -7.91
N ASP A 156 21.26 29.84 -8.27
CA ASP A 156 20.65 29.17 -9.42
C ASP A 156 19.81 27.97 -8.93
N THR A 157 18.92 27.48 -9.78
CA THR A 157 18.05 26.34 -9.53
C THR A 157 17.93 25.48 -10.77
N THR A 158 18.01 24.16 -10.62
CA THR A 158 17.77 23.23 -11.72
C THR A 158 16.36 23.36 -12.28
N ASN A 159 16.16 22.91 -13.51
CA ASN A 159 14.81 22.66 -14.00
C ASN A 159 14.12 21.64 -13.09
N LEU A 160 12.79 21.71 -13.04
CA LEU A 160 11.99 20.72 -12.33
C LEU A 160 12.06 19.37 -13.08
N ILE A 161 12.33 18.30 -12.34
CA ILE A 161 12.45 16.94 -12.84
C ILE A 161 11.35 16.10 -12.20
N THR A 162 10.47 15.50 -13.01
CA THR A 162 9.55 14.48 -12.51
C THR A 162 10.30 13.18 -12.32
N THR A 163 10.47 12.79 -11.06
CA THR A 163 11.18 11.56 -10.69
C THR A 163 10.21 10.41 -10.57
N LYS A 164 10.62 9.28 -11.13
CA LYS A 164 10.01 7.97 -10.84
C LYS A 164 10.94 7.15 -9.98
N ILE A 165 10.33 6.38 -9.10
CA ILE A 165 10.98 5.41 -8.24
C ILE A 165 11.57 4.33 -9.14
N ARG A 166 12.76 3.82 -8.77
CA ARG A 166 13.49 2.84 -9.57
C ARG A 166 12.70 1.53 -9.66
N ASP A 167 12.36 0.97 -8.51
CA ASP A 167 11.52 -0.22 -8.39
C ASP A 167 10.53 -0.03 -7.24
N PHE A 168 9.29 -0.45 -7.43
CA PHE A 168 8.27 -0.52 -6.39
C PHE A 168 7.80 -1.97 -6.26
N THR A 169 7.89 -2.52 -5.04
CA THR A 169 7.45 -3.89 -4.73
C THR A 169 6.22 -3.82 -3.84
N LYS A 170 5.08 -4.25 -4.37
CA LYS A 170 3.84 -4.44 -3.62
C LYS A 170 3.98 -5.60 -2.64
N LEU A 171 3.39 -5.49 -1.44
CA LEU A 171 3.23 -6.65 -0.58
C LEU A 171 1.85 -7.25 -0.82
N ASN A 172 1.70 -8.53 -0.44
CA ASN A 172 0.40 -9.17 -0.52
C ASN A 172 -0.35 -8.85 0.77
N ASP A 173 -1.50 -8.19 0.65
CA ASP A 173 -2.36 -7.88 1.77
C ASP A 173 -3.33 -9.02 2.08
N THR A 174 -4.04 -8.89 3.19
CA THR A 174 -5.05 -9.87 3.58
C THR A 174 -6.39 -9.54 2.95
N PRO A 175 -7.09 -10.50 2.32
CA PRO A 175 -8.37 -10.23 1.67
C PRO A 175 -9.43 -9.81 2.68
N VAL A 176 -10.35 -8.95 2.23
CA VAL A 176 -11.39 -8.33 3.04
C VAL A 176 -12.77 -8.83 2.63
N LEU A 177 -13.54 -9.31 3.59
CA LEU A 177 -14.95 -9.66 3.41
C LEU A 177 -15.79 -8.36 3.35
N VAL A 178 -16.51 -8.17 2.25
CA VAL A 178 -17.28 -6.95 1.97
C VAL A 178 -18.77 -7.15 2.24
N ASN A 179 -19.34 -8.26 1.78
CA ASN A 179 -20.75 -8.60 2.01
C ASN A 179 -20.86 -9.99 2.62
N ASN A 180 -21.69 -10.13 3.66
CA ASN A 180 -21.95 -11.38 4.36
C ASN A 180 -23.39 -11.48 4.92
N THR A 181 -24.36 -10.87 4.23
CA THR A 181 -25.76 -10.81 4.66
C THR A 181 -26.60 -11.87 3.96
N PHE A 182 -27.33 -12.66 4.71
CA PHE A 182 -28.09 -13.82 4.24
C PHE A 182 -29.55 -13.69 4.63
N ASN A 183 -30.46 -13.98 3.70
CA ASN A 183 -31.89 -14.04 3.99
C ASN A 183 -32.40 -15.42 3.59
N VAL A 184 -32.87 -16.20 4.57
CA VAL A 184 -33.34 -17.58 4.31
C VAL A 184 -34.50 -17.91 5.24
N SER A 185 -35.49 -18.65 4.74
CA SER A 185 -36.56 -19.20 5.56
C SER A 185 -36.22 -20.62 6.01
N GLU A 186 -36.97 -21.11 6.98
CA GLU A 186 -37.00 -22.52 7.35
C GLU A 186 -37.23 -23.42 6.11
N GLY A 187 -36.42 -24.48 5.98
CA GLY A 187 -36.36 -25.38 4.82
C GLY A 187 -35.94 -24.71 3.49
N GLY A 188 -35.60 -23.42 3.53
CA GLY A 188 -35.36 -22.58 2.37
C GLY A 188 -34.01 -22.83 1.69
N ILE A 189 -33.92 -22.33 0.46
CA ILE A 189 -32.71 -22.36 -0.36
C ILE A 189 -32.33 -20.93 -0.72
N LEU A 190 -31.11 -20.52 -0.39
CA LEU A 190 -30.54 -19.24 -0.80
C LEU A 190 -29.44 -19.49 -1.83
N SER A 191 -29.65 -19.07 -3.08
CA SER A 191 -28.58 -19.00 -4.08
C SER A 191 -27.65 -17.84 -3.76
N LEU A 192 -26.34 -18.11 -3.67
CA LEU A 192 -25.39 -17.05 -3.37
C LEU A 192 -25.19 -16.15 -4.59
N THR A 193 -25.01 -14.85 -4.33
CA THR A 193 -24.65 -13.82 -5.30
C THR A 193 -23.67 -12.85 -4.65
N SER A 194 -23.06 -11.96 -5.44
CA SER A 194 -22.18 -10.91 -4.89
C SER A 194 -22.89 -9.87 -4.02
N ASP A 195 -24.23 -9.90 -3.95
CA ASP A 195 -24.99 -9.03 -3.04
C ASP A 195 -24.97 -9.57 -1.60
N ASN A 196 -25.01 -10.89 -1.43
CA ASN A 196 -24.98 -11.53 -0.12
C ASN A 196 -23.58 -12.01 0.30
N PHE A 197 -22.69 -12.29 -0.67
CA PHE A 197 -21.38 -12.86 -0.41
C PHE A 197 -20.32 -12.31 -1.36
N ARG A 198 -19.47 -11.42 -0.86
CA ARG A 198 -18.43 -10.76 -1.66
C ARG A 198 -17.20 -10.45 -0.82
N ALA A 199 -16.04 -10.68 -1.40
CA ALA A 199 -14.77 -10.22 -0.87
C ALA A 199 -14.02 -9.41 -1.92
N THR A 200 -13.01 -8.69 -1.46
CA THR A 200 -12.06 -7.94 -2.29
C THR A 200 -10.66 -8.10 -1.72
N ASP A 201 -9.70 -7.93 -2.60
CA ASP A 201 -8.28 -7.96 -2.30
C ASP A 201 -7.61 -7.03 -3.31
N GLU A 202 -6.57 -6.30 -2.90
CA GLU A 202 -5.96 -5.28 -3.77
C GLU A 202 -5.00 -5.91 -4.81
N GLU A 203 -4.39 -7.05 -4.49
CA GLU A 203 -3.43 -7.76 -5.36
C GLU A 203 -4.07 -8.92 -6.13
N THR A 204 -5.08 -9.55 -5.53
CA THR A 204 -5.69 -10.76 -6.05
C THR A 204 -6.96 -10.46 -6.82
N GLU A 205 -7.03 -10.94 -8.07
CA GLU A 205 -8.26 -10.86 -8.85
C GLU A 205 -9.43 -11.48 -8.07
N THR A 206 -10.50 -10.70 -7.87
CA THR A 206 -11.68 -11.13 -7.09
C THR A 206 -12.20 -12.52 -7.43
N SER A 207 -12.08 -12.97 -8.68
CA SER A 207 -12.54 -14.31 -9.11
C SER A 207 -11.74 -15.48 -8.53
N ASN A 208 -10.51 -15.24 -8.08
CA ASN A 208 -9.63 -16.23 -7.48
C ASN A 208 -9.75 -16.29 -5.95
N LEU A 209 -10.44 -15.32 -5.33
CA LEU A 209 -10.69 -15.34 -3.89
C LEU A 209 -11.53 -16.55 -3.50
N THR A 210 -11.07 -17.23 -2.47
CA THR A 210 -11.67 -18.46 -1.93
C THR A 210 -12.26 -18.16 -0.56
N PHE A 211 -13.53 -18.48 -0.39
CA PHE A 211 -14.19 -18.44 0.90
C PHE A 211 -14.05 -19.79 1.59
N ASN A 212 -13.75 -19.75 2.88
CA ASN A 212 -13.62 -20.92 3.73
C ASN A 212 -14.60 -20.78 4.89
N LEU A 213 -15.49 -21.76 5.01
CA LEU A 213 -16.55 -21.79 6.00
C LEU A 213 -16.21 -22.76 7.12
N SER A 214 -16.56 -22.39 8.35
CA SER A 214 -16.51 -23.28 9.51
C SER A 214 -17.74 -23.13 10.38
N GLU A 215 -17.95 -24.09 11.28
CA GLU A 215 -19.05 -24.06 12.27
C GLU A 215 -20.45 -23.92 11.63
N VAL A 216 -20.65 -24.52 10.45
CA VAL A 216 -21.95 -24.47 9.76
C VAL A 216 -23.02 -25.21 10.56
N PHE A 217 -24.07 -24.50 10.95
CA PHE A 217 -25.18 -24.98 11.77
C PHE A 217 -26.53 -24.76 11.07
N SER A 218 -27.48 -25.67 11.30
CA SER A 218 -28.85 -25.68 10.72
C SER A 218 -28.92 -25.54 9.20
N GLY A 219 -27.98 -26.15 8.49
CA GLY A 219 -27.97 -26.16 7.03
C GLY A 219 -26.65 -26.63 6.45
N ARG A 220 -26.49 -26.42 5.15
CA ARG A 220 -25.25 -26.70 4.42
C ARG A 220 -25.11 -25.78 3.22
N PHE A 221 -23.87 -25.57 2.80
CA PHE A 221 -23.57 -25.06 1.46
C PHE A 221 -23.39 -26.25 0.51
N GLU A 222 -23.82 -26.10 -0.74
CA GLU A 222 -23.66 -27.13 -1.77
C GLU A 222 -23.51 -26.50 -3.16
N LEU A 223 -22.93 -27.27 -4.09
CA LEU A 223 -22.92 -26.90 -5.50
C LEU A 223 -24.28 -27.20 -6.15
N THR A 224 -24.73 -26.35 -7.06
CA THR A 224 -25.96 -26.56 -7.83
C THR A 224 -25.89 -27.81 -8.71
N THR A 225 -24.68 -28.23 -9.10
CA THR A 225 -24.40 -29.42 -9.89
C THR A 225 -24.33 -30.70 -9.07
N SER A 226 -24.16 -30.61 -7.74
CA SER A 226 -24.10 -31.76 -6.82
C SER A 226 -24.97 -31.54 -5.57
N PRO A 227 -26.31 -31.47 -5.72
CA PRO A 227 -27.22 -31.28 -4.59
C PRO A 227 -27.07 -32.36 -3.51
N GLY A 228 -27.17 -31.96 -2.25
CA GLY A 228 -27.07 -32.83 -1.07
C GLY A 228 -25.65 -33.02 -0.54
N GLN A 229 -24.61 -32.69 -1.32
CA GLN A 229 -23.23 -32.79 -0.88
C GLN A 229 -22.77 -31.47 -0.23
N ALA A 230 -22.48 -31.53 1.07
CA ALA A 230 -21.98 -30.37 1.80
C ALA A 230 -20.57 -29.97 1.31
N ILE A 231 -20.37 -28.66 1.13
CA ILE A 231 -19.08 -28.04 0.88
C ILE A 231 -18.81 -26.97 1.94
N THR A 232 -17.54 -26.72 2.23
CA THR A 232 -17.10 -25.67 3.16
C THR A 232 -16.10 -24.72 2.53
N SER A 233 -15.87 -24.83 1.22
CA SER A 233 -14.97 -23.95 0.48
C SER A 233 -15.46 -23.78 -0.95
N PHE A 234 -15.38 -22.56 -1.46
CA PHE A 234 -15.74 -22.18 -2.83
C PHE A 234 -15.17 -20.80 -3.17
N THR A 235 -15.01 -20.54 -4.46
CA THR A 235 -14.47 -19.30 -5.00
C THR A 235 -15.56 -18.25 -5.24
N GLN A 236 -15.18 -16.97 -5.28
CA GLN A 236 -16.08 -15.90 -5.70
C GLN A 236 -16.53 -16.05 -7.17
N LYS A 237 -15.72 -16.71 -8.00
CA LYS A 237 -16.13 -17.10 -9.36
C LYS A 237 -17.32 -18.06 -9.35
N GLU A 238 -17.32 -19.07 -8.49
CA GLU A 238 -18.45 -20.02 -8.40
C GLU A 238 -19.73 -19.31 -7.94
N ILE A 239 -19.62 -18.33 -7.04
CA ILE A 239 -20.75 -17.49 -6.61
C ILE A 239 -21.27 -16.63 -7.77
N THR A 240 -20.38 -15.91 -8.46
CA THR A 240 -20.78 -15.04 -9.58
C THR A 240 -21.34 -15.84 -10.77
N GLN A 241 -20.99 -17.12 -10.89
CA GLN A 241 -21.56 -18.06 -11.85
C GLN A 241 -22.85 -18.76 -11.36
N GLY A 242 -23.33 -18.44 -10.15
CA GLY A 242 -24.55 -19.02 -9.57
C GLY A 242 -24.44 -20.51 -9.23
N GLN A 243 -23.23 -20.99 -8.94
CA GLN A 243 -22.95 -22.40 -8.72
C GLN A 243 -23.07 -22.83 -7.25
N VAL A 244 -23.12 -21.88 -6.32
CA VAL A 244 -23.16 -22.15 -4.88
C VAL A 244 -24.52 -21.72 -4.31
N ARG A 245 -25.06 -22.54 -3.41
CA ARG A 245 -26.26 -22.22 -2.64
C ARG A 245 -26.16 -22.71 -1.20
N PHE A 246 -26.84 -22.02 -0.30
CA PHE A 246 -27.13 -22.50 1.05
C PHE A 246 -28.49 -23.19 1.08
N VAL A 247 -28.58 -24.31 1.79
CA VAL A 247 -29.81 -25.06 2.00
C VAL A 247 -30.00 -25.23 3.51
N HIS A 248 -31.05 -24.63 4.04
CA HIS A 248 -31.47 -24.83 5.42
C HIS A 248 -32.03 -26.24 5.60
N ASN A 249 -31.88 -26.82 6.80
CA ASN A 249 -32.21 -28.22 7.05
C ASN A 249 -33.68 -28.48 7.44
N GLY A 250 -34.51 -27.44 7.52
CA GLY A 250 -35.91 -27.54 7.95
C GLY A 250 -36.07 -27.75 9.45
N SER A 251 -35.19 -27.16 10.26
CA SER A 251 -35.37 -27.12 11.73
C SER A 251 -35.58 -25.69 12.19
N GLU A 252 -36.35 -25.47 13.26
CA GLU A 252 -36.60 -24.13 13.84
C GLU A 252 -35.36 -23.38 14.32
N ASN A 253 -34.19 -24.01 14.31
CA ASN A 253 -32.95 -23.36 14.68
C ASN A 253 -32.48 -22.36 13.61
N THR A 254 -32.23 -21.12 14.04
CA THR A 254 -31.54 -20.10 13.22
C THR A 254 -30.18 -20.64 12.75
N PRO A 255 -29.87 -20.58 11.43
CA PRO A 255 -28.57 -21.02 10.93
C PRO A 255 -27.44 -20.07 11.33
N SER A 256 -26.22 -20.59 11.35
CA SER A 256 -25.01 -19.81 11.61
C SER A 256 -23.77 -20.48 11.01
N PHE A 257 -22.74 -19.68 10.73
CA PHE A 257 -21.41 -20.14 10.29
C PHE A 257 -20.37 -19.01 10.43
N LEU A 258 -19.10 -19.37 10.44
CA LEU A 258 -17.98 -18.44 10.32
C LEU A 258 -17.46 -18.42 8.88
N ILE A 259 -17.02 -17.24 8.42
CA ILE A 259 -16.55 -16.98 7.06
C ILE A 259 -15.13 -16.43 7.12
N GLY A 260 -14.18 -17.15 6.55
CA GLY A 260 -12.85 -16.64 6.20
C GLY A 260 -12.71 -16.47 4.69
N VAL A 261 -11.85 -15.56 4.26
CA VAL A 261 -11.47 -15.35 2.85
C VAL A 261 -9.98 -15.60 2.70
N SER A 262 -9.57 -16.21 1.60
CA SER A 262 -8.18 -16.43 1.21
C SER A 262 -7.96 -16.04 -0.24
N ASP A 263 -6.81 -15.44 -0.50
CA ASP A 263 -6.22 -15.19 -1.81
C ASP A 263 -5.32 -16.35 -2.29
N GLY A 264 -5.02 -17.33 -1.41
CA GLY A 264 -4.08 -18.42 -1.63
C GLY A 264 -2.78 -18.32 -0.82
N ASP A 265 -2.42 -17.11 -0.38
CA ASP A 265 -1.20 -16.81 0.38
C ASP A 265 -1.50 -16.41 1.83
N THR A 266 -2.51 -15.56 2.03
CA THR A 266 -3.00 -15.10 3.33
C THR A 266 -4.46 -15.51 3.57
N ASN A 267 -4.91 -15.33 4.82
CA ASN A 267 -6.28 -15.65 5.24
C ASN A 267 -6.82 -14.54 6.15
N SER A 268 -8.02 -14.07 5.87
CA SER A 268 -8.75 -13.18 6.76
C SER A 268 -9.09 -13.87 8.07
N ALA A 269 -9.24 -13.09 9.15
CA ALA A 269 -9.86 -13.60 10.37
C ALA A 269 -11.31 -14.06 10.07
N PRO A 270 -11.78 -15.18 10.65
CA PRO A 270 -13.16 -15.62 10.45
C PRO A 270 -14.17 -14.62 11.05
N VAL A 271 -15.23 -14.32 10.30
CA VAL A 271 -16.31 -13.43 10.69
C VAL A 271 -17.63 -14.21 10.76
N LEU A 272 -18.45 -13.96 11.78
CA LEU A 272 -19.77 -14.59 11.92
C LEU A 272 -20.73 -14.15 10.81
N SER A 273 -21.52 -15.08 10.30
CA SER A 273 -22.58 -14.85 9.31
C SER A 273 -23.64 -13.88 9.83
N ASN A 274 -24.05 -12.91 9.01
CA ASN A 274 -25.18 -12.02 9.30
C ASN A 274 -26.44 -12.58 8.63
N ILE A 275 -27.30 -13.27 9.37
CA ILE A 275 -28.46 -13.97 8.80
C ILE A 275 -29.78 -13.39 9.33
N GLU A 276 -30.65 -12.99 8.40
CA GLU A 276 -32.08 -12.78 8.62
C GLU A 276 -32.82 -14.11 8.34
N TYR A 277 -33.36 -14.70 9.41
CA TYR A 277 -34.04 -15.99 9.37
C TYR A 277 -35.54 -15.82 9.59
N ALA A 278 -36.34 -16.50 8.74
CA ALA A 278 -37.80 -16.52 8.86
C ALA A 278 -38.28 -17.96 9.13
N GLU A 279 -38.78 -18.18 10.35
CA GLU A 279 -39.50 -19.40 10.75
C GLU A 279 -40.79 -19.53 9.92
N LEU A 280 -41.14 -20.75 9.52
CA LEU A 280 -42.42 -21.05 8.89
C LEU A 280 -43.28 -21.83 9.89
N ASN A 281 -44.59 -21.67 9.80
CA ASN A 281 -45.51 -22.38 10.70
C ASN A 281 -45.73 -23.80 10.18
N ASP A 282 -45.39 -24.79 11.00
CA ASP A 282 -45.58 -26.20 10.73
C ASP A 282 -46.95 -26.73 11.19
N LEU A 283 -47.23 -27.99 10.84
CA LEU A 283 -48.44 -28.67 11.27
C LEU A 283 -48.24 -29.27 12.67
N PRO A 284 -49.24 -29.19 13.56
CA PRO A 284 -49.17 -29.87 14.84
C PRO A 284 -49.16 -31.39 14.63
N VAL A 285 -48.26 -32.08 15.31
CA VAL A 285 -48.05 -33.52 15.24
C VAL A 285 -48.62 -34.20 16.48
N LEU A 286 -49.38 -35.29 16.29
CA LEU A 286 -49.81 -36.14 17.41
C LEU A 286 -48.63 -36.98 17.92
N VAL A 287 -48.29 -36.79 19.20
CA VAL A 287 -47.25 -37.53 19.93
C VAL A 287 -47.83 -38.80 20.54
N ASN A 288 -48.97 -38.69 21.22
CA ASN A 288 -49.72 -39.82 21.78
C ASN A 288 -51.11 -39.84 21.16
N ASN A 289 -51.52 -40.99 20.64
CA ASN A 289 -52.81 -41.14 19.95
C ASN A 289 -53.41 -42.56 20.03
N THR A 290 -52.97 -43.39 20.98
CA THR A 290 -53.45 -44.76 21.11
C THR A 290 -53.72 -45.13 22.56
N PHE A 291 -54.85 -45.80 22.81
CA PHE A 291 -55.19 -46.41 24.10
C PHE A 291 -56.11 -47.63 23.88
N ASN A 292 -56.12 -48.54 24.85
CA ASN A 292 -56.98 -49.74 24.82
C ASN A 292 -58.03 -49.65 25.91
N ILE A 293 -59.25 -50.08 25.61
CA ILE A 293 -60.37 -50.14 26.55
C ILE A 293 -61.15 -51.44 26.35
N THR A 294 -61.61 -52.04 27.44
CA THR A 294 -62.50 -53.21 27.39
C THR A 294 -63.95 -52.78 27.21
N GLU A 295 -64.77 -53.62 26.58
CA GLU A 295 -66.20 -53.36 26.43
C GLU A 295 -66.88 -53.02 27.78
N GLY A 296 -67.67 -51.94 27.80
CA GLY A 296 -68.31 -51.42 29.01
C GLY A 296 -67.40 -50.64 29.97
N GLY A 297 -66.10 -50.52 29.66
CA GLY A 297 -65.16 -49.70 30.42
C GLY A 297 -65.28 -48.20 30.10
N SER A 298 -64.60 -47.37 30.89
CA SER A 298 -64.41 -45.94 30.63
C SER A 298 -62.93 -45.57 30.81
N VAL A 299 -62.45 -44.60 30.02
CA VAL A 299 -61.09 -44.04 30.10
C VAL A 299 -61.18 -42.52 30.22
N ILE A 300 -60.37 -41.94 31.09
CA ILE A 300 -60.21 -40.49 31.19
C ILE A 300 -59.06 -40.12 30.28
N LEU A 301 -59.31 -39.23 29.31
CA LEU A 301 -58.26 -38.76 28.40
C LEU A 301 -57.31 -37.82 29.16
N SER A 302 -56.02 -38.10 29.05
CA SER A 302 -54.94 -37.22 29.50
C SER A 302 -53.82 -37.17 28.46
N ASP A 303 -52.76 -36.41 28.76
CA ASP A 303 -51.52 -36.36 27.99
C ASP A 303 -50.86 -37.73 27.79
N THR A 304 -51.19 -38.71 28.62
CA THR A 304 -50.74 -40.10 28.46
C THR A 304 -51.38 -40.82 27.28
N ASN A 305 -52.56 -40.39 26.84
CA ASN A 305 -53.34 -41.06 25.78
C ASN A 305 -53.47 -40.21 24.53
N ILE A 306 -53.60 -38.89 24.70
CA ILE A 306 -53.73 -37.92 23.62
C ILE A 306 -52.83 -36.73 23.92
N LYS A 307 -51.79 -36.56 23.11
CA LYS A 307 -50.87 -35.42 23.19
C LYS A 307 -50.47 -35.04 21.77
N ALA A 308 -50.43 -33.75 21.49
CA ALA A 308 -49.86 -33.19 20.29
C ALA A 308 -48.74 -32.23 20.68
N SER A 309 -47.84 -31.99 19.75
CA SER A 309 -46.79 -30.99 19.81
C SER A 309 -46.76 -30.24 18.50
N ASP A 310 -46.30 -29.01 18.55
CA ASP A 310 -46.11 -28.11 17.44
C ASP A 310 -44.84 -27.34 17.81
N GLU A 311 -43.87 -27.25 16.91
CA GLU A 311 -42.53 -26.75 17.27
C GLU A 311 -42.55 -25.22 17.46
N GLU A 312 -43.46 -24.50 16.80
CA GLU A 312 -43.58 -23.03 16.86
C GLU A 312 -44.73 -22.56 17.78
N SER A 313 -45.73 -23.41 18.05
CA SER A 313 -46.86 -23.05 18.89
C SER A 313 -46.68 -23.44 20.35
N GLU A 314 -46.93 -22.47 21.24
CA GLU A 314 -47.10 -22.75 22.67
C GLU A 314 -48.15 -23.85 22.89
N PRO A 315 -47.91 -24.84 23.78
CA PRO A 315 -48.83 -25.96 24.00
C PRO A 315 -50.27 -25.54 24.32
N SER A 316 -50.46 -24.34 24.89
CA SER A 316 -51.77 -23.77 25.21
C SER A 316 -52.60 -23.33 24.00
N LEU A 317 -51.97 -23.13 22.84
CA LEU A 317 -52.62 -22.72 21.59
C LEU A 317 -53.10 -23.91 20.74
N ILE A 318 -52.65 -25.13 21.08
CA ILE A 318 -53.04 -26.34 20.36
C ILE A 318 -54.48 -26.73 20.76
N VAL A 319 -55.38 -26.72 19.77
CA VAL A 319 -56.79 -27.07 19.97
C VAL A 319 -57.09 -28.46 19.40
N PHE A 320 -57.58 -29.36 20.26
CA PHE A 320 -58.08 -30.66 19.85
C PHE A 320 -59.56 -30.60 19.50
N THR A 321 -59.93 -31.07 18.31
CA THR A 321 -61.34 -31.25 17.93
C THR A 321 -61.63 -32.75 17.79
N VAL A 322 -62.56 -33.26 18.58
CA VAL A 322 -62.99 -34.67 18.51
C VAL A 322 -64.29 -34.76 17.71
N SER A 323 -64.31 -35.61 16.69
CA SER A 323 -65.47 -35.83 15.83
C SER A 323 -65.46 -37.26 15.26
N ASN A 324 -66.52 -37.65 14.53
CA ASN A 324 -66.65 -38.96 13.87
C ASN A 324 -66.51 -40.18 14.82
N ILE A 325 -67.06 -40.06 16.02
CA ILE A 325 -67.04 -41.14 17.02
C ILE A 325 -67.95 -42.29 16.53
N VAL A 326 -67.43 -43.52 16.50
CA VAL A 326 -68.16 -44.74 16.13
C VAL A 326 -68.00 -45.78 17.26
N GLY A 327 -69.08 -46.48 17.62
CA GLY A 327 -69.03 -47.56 18.62
C GLY A 327 -68.99 -47.12 20.08
N GLY A 328 -69.19 -45.82 20.38
CA GLY A 328 -69.20 -45.25 21.74
C GLY A 328 -69.55 -43.75 21.75
N ASN A 329 -69.34 -43.09 22.89
CA ASN A 329 -69.52 -41.64 23.08
C ASN A 329 -68.46 -41.08 24.06
N PHE A 330 -68.15 -39.78 23.94
CA PHE A 330 -67.34 -39.00 24.89
C PHE A 330 -68.22 -38.10 25.74
#